data_AF-A0A833RYG8-F1
#
_entry.id   AF-A0A833RYG8-F1
#
_cell.length_a   1.000
_cell.length_b   1.000
_cell.length_c   1.000
_cell.angle_alpha   90.00
_cell.angle_beta   90.00
_cell.angle_gamma   90.00
#
_symmetry.space_group_name_H-M   'P 1'
#
loop_
_entity.id
_entity.type
_entity.pdbx_description
1 polymer ?
#
loop_
_entity_poly.entity_id
_entity_poly.type
_entity_poly.pdbx_seq_one_letter_code
_entity_poly.pdbx_strand_id
1 'polypeptide(L)'
;MAAPVWLLITCRGRRAMVNKFWCQEAARKWFYRKDQPPHPRVFSEPKCQKHVATWYLLYRWLIFLAWACILVCSIFEIGSQNPMSVYDTWPIYLTNWDLVLGVGQALLGCFLVLRRWKLQKISDFDPSALMLGSIDKIYWYLYVVTTSTAFGVTITYWCSIFDPRIHHLDPLNIMLHICNSVLMIIDFCVTSIPFRLRNIWWCLIIVDKKLGKPYAETQISSTEKHADIV
;
A
#
# COMPACT_ATOMS: atom_id res chain seq x y z
N MET A 1 -56.91 -28.16 -0.63
CA MET A 1 -56.69 -27.28 0.54
C MET A 1 -55.34 -26.60 0.38
N ALA A 2 -55.34 -25.33 -0.04
CA ALA A 2 -54.13 -24.55 -0.30
C ALA A 2 -53.65 -23.87 0.98
N ALA A 3 -52.37 -24.05 1.33
CA ALA A 3 -51.75 -23.36 2.46
C ALA A 3 -51.69 -21.85 2.19
N PRO A 4 -51.94 -20.99 3.19
CA PRO A 4 -52.01 -19.55 2.99
C PRO A 4 -50.60 -18.96 2.77
N VAL A 5 -50.46 -18.27 1.63
CA VAL A 5 -49.26 -17.57 1.12
C VAL A 5 -48.65 -16.55 2.12
N TRP A 6 -49.39 -16.19 3.18
CA TRP A 6 -48.98 -15.22 4.20
C TRP A 6 -47.83 -15.68 5.11
N LEU A 7 -47.57 -16.99 5.25
CA LEU A 7 -46.47 -17.50 6.08
C LEU A 7 -45.08 -17.42 5.42
N LEU A 8 -45.02 -17.32 4.08
CA LEU A 8 -43.75 -17.24 3.34
C LEU A 8 -43.19 -15.82 3.26
N ILE A 9 -44.05 -14.79 3.34
CA ILE A 9 -43.65 -13.39 3.21
C ILE A 9 -43.00 -12.88 4.50
N THR A 10 -43.46 -13.32 5.67
CA THR A 10 -42.96 -12.87 6.98
C THR A 10 -41.59 -13.48 7.33
N CYS A 11 -41.28 -14.68 6.86
CA CYS A 11 -39.97 -15.32 7.08
C CYS A 11 -38.85 -14.73 6.20
N ARG A 12 -39.18 -14.24 4.98
CA ARG A 12 -38.19 -13.69 4.05
C ARG A 12 -37.70 -12.29 4.46
N GLY A 13 -38.61 -11.43 4.93
CA GLY A 13 -38.27 -10.10 5.45
C GLY A 13 -37.45 -10.14 6.75
N ARG A 14 -37.72 -11.11 7.63
CA ARG A 14 -36.99 -11.28 8.89
C ARG A 14 -35.53 -11.71 8.68
N ARG A 15 -35.23 -12.54 7.67
CA ARG A 15 -33.85 -12.88 7.28
C ARG A 15 -33.07 -11.71 6.69
N ALA A 16 -33.72 -10.88 5.86
CA ALA A 16 -33.06 -9.75 5.21
C ALA A 16 -32.63 -8.65 6.21
N MET A 17 -33.45 -8.37 7.23
CA MET A 17 -33.08 -7.40 8.28
C MET A 17 -31.93 -7.90 9.17
N VAL A 18 -31.88 -9.20 9.48
CA VAL A 18 -30.80 -9.77 10.30
C VAL A 18 -29.45 -9.76 9.56
N ASN A 19 -29.44 -9.99 8.23
CA ASN A 19 -28.21 -9.86 7.43
C ASN A 19 -27.68 -8.43 7.37
N LYS A 20 -28.56 -7.41 7.30
CA LYS A 20 -28.13 -6.00 7.35
C LYS A 20 -27.49 -5.65 8.69
N PHE A 21 -28.10 -6.08 9.80
CA PHE A 21 -27.53 -5.88 11.13
C PHE A 21 -26.21 -6.63 11.31
N TRP A 22 -26.10 -7.88 10.84
CA TRP A 22 -24.85 -8.63 10.90
C TRP A 22 -23.75 -8.02 10.01
N CYS A 23 -24.07 -7.55 8.81
CA CYS A 23 -23.11 -6.83 7.96
C CYS A 23 -22.69 -5.50 8.58
N GLN A 24 -23.61 -4.75 9.19
CA GLN A 24 -23.28 -3.51 9.89
C GLN A 24 -22.48 -3.76 11.16
N GLU A 25 -22.80 -4.78 11.95
CA GLU A 25 -22.08 -5.15 13.17
C GLU A 25 -20.68 -5.70 12.83
N ALA A 26 -20.57 -6.49 11.75
CA ALA A 26 -19.30 -6.97 11.22
C ALA A 26 -18.46 -5.81 10.66
N ALA A 27 -19.07 -4.89 9.91
CA ALA A 27 -18.40 -3.68 9.44
C ALA A 27 -17.98 -2.79 10.62
N ARG A 28 -18.84 -2.59 11.62
CA ARG A 28 -18.51 -1.80 12.82
C ARG A 28 -17.40 -2.45 13.61
N LYS A 29 -17.43 -3.77 13.83
CA LYS A 29 -16.32 -4.52 14.45
C LYS A 29 -15.05 -4.46 13.60
N TRP A 30 -15.17 -4.44 12.27
CA TRP A 30 -14.05 -4.27 11.36
C TRP A 30 -13.46 -2.85 11.43
N PHE A 31 -14.25 -1.79 11.56
CA PHE A 31 -13.76 -0.42 11.62
C PHE A 31 -13.31 0.02 13.04
N TYR A 32 -13.96 -0.47 14.10
CA TYR A 32 -13.72 -0.03 15.49
C TYR A 32 -12.80 -0.94 16.32
N ARG A 33 -12.25 -2.01 15.74
CA ARG A 33 -11.27 -2.83 16.46
C ARG A 33 -10.01 -2.00 16.72
N LYS A 34 -9.82 -1.60 17.98
CA LYS A 34 -8.65 -0.87 18.47
C LYS A 34 -7.43 -1.76 18.28
N ASP A 35 -6.72 -1.55 17.19
CA ASP A 35 -5.57 -2.35 16.83
C ASP A 35 -4.41 -2.05 17.79
N GLN A 36 -3.88 -3.09 18.42
CA GLN A 36 -2.57 -2.96 19.04
C GLN A 36 -1.50 -2.85 17.94
N PRO A 37 -0.50 -1.96 18.11
CA PRO A 37 0.61 -1.87 17.18
C PRO A 37 1.33 -3.21 17.10
N PRO A 38 1.74 -3.65 15.89
CA PRO A 38 2.46 -4.91 15.74
C PRO A 38 3.78 -4.87 16.50
N HIS A 39 4.16 -6.02 17.05
CA HIS A 39 5.43 -6.17 17.76
C HIS A 39 6.61 -5.95 16.78
N PRO A 40 7.68 -5.23 17.16
CA PRO A 40 8.77 -4.85 16.23
C PRO A 40 9.46 -6.03 15.54
N ARG A 41 9.51 -7.18 16.21
CA ARG A 41 10.03 -8.45 15.67
C ARG A 41 9.45 -8.78 14.29
N VAL A 42 8.18 -8.48 14.09
CA VAL A 42 7.43 -8.82 12.87
C VAL A 42 7.97 -8.10 11.62
N PHE A 43 8.65 -6.96 11.79
CA PHE A 43 9.28 -6.22 10.68
C PHE A 43 10.65 -6.77 10.27
N SER A 44 11.29 -7.55 11.15
CA SER A 44 12.66 -8.03 10.94
C SER A 44 12.77 -9.54 10.80
N GLU A 45 11.70 -10.31 11.08
CA GLU A 45 11.67 -11.77 11.00
C GLU A 45 10.84 -12.28 9.80
N PRO A 46 11.32 -13.30 9.06
CA PRO A 46 10.54 -13.94 8.00
C PRO A 46 9.40 -14.77 8.59
N LYS A 47 8.35 -15.08 7.80
CA LYS A 47 7.20 -15.89 8.29
C LYS A 47 7.63 -17.27 8.78
N CYS A 48 8.61 -17.86 8.12
CA CYS A 48 8.98 -19.26 8.33
C CYS A 48 9.93 -19.47 9.52
N GLN A 49 10.57 -18.42 10.06
CA GLN A 49 11.62 -18.56 11.08
C GLN A 49 11.61 -17.40 12.07
N LYS A 50 11.79 -17.72 13.36
CA LYS A 50 11.84 -16.72 14.45
C LYS A 50 13.21 -16.03 14.62
N HIS A 51 14.22 -16.47 13.89
CA HIS A 51 15.56 -15.89 13.88
C HIS A 51 15.89 -15.35 12.49
N VAL A 52 16.80 -14.38 12.41
CA VAL A 52 17.17 -13.77 11.14
C VAL A 52 18.32 -14.56 10.53
N ALA A 53 18.00 -15.48 9.63
CA ALA A 53 19.01 -16.22 8.90
C ALA A 53 19.64 -15.37 7.77
N THR A 54 20.86 -15.72 7.35
CA THR A 54 21.59 -15.02 6.28
C THR A 54 20.84 -15.03 4.94
N TRP A 55 20.09 -16.10 4.64
CA TRP A 55 19.27 -16.18 3.42
C TRP A 55 18.23 -15.05 3.35
N TYR A 56 17.63 -14.69 4.48
CA TYR A 56 16.60 -13.66 4.53
C TYR A 56 17.21 -12.26 4.37
N LEU A 57 18.42 -12.04 4.89
CA LEU A 57 19.18 -10.82 4.63
C LEU A 57 19.50 -10.68 3.13
N LEU A 58 19.95 -11.76 2.47
CA LEU A 58 20.19 -11.78 1.02
C LEU A 58 18.90 -11.51 0.24
N TYR A 59 17.78 -12.14 0.63
CA TYR A 59 16.47 -11.88 0.05
C TYR A 59 16.09 -10.39 0.11
N ARG A 60 16.27 -9.73 1.26
CA ARG A 60 15.96 -8.30 1.39
C ARG A 60 16.81 -7.43 0.47
N TRP A 61 18.10 -7.74 0.36
CA TRP A 61 18.98 -7.05 -0.60
C TRP A 61 18.55 -7.28 -2.04
N LEU A 62 18.13 -8.49 -2.42
CA LEU A 62 17.62 -8.77 -3.76
C LEU A 62 16.35 -7.98 -4.07
N ILE A 63 15.41 -7.88 -3.12
CA ILE A 63 14.21 -7.05 -3.27
C ILE A 63 14.58 -5.58 -3.44
N PHE A 64 15.48 -5.05 -2.62
CA PHE A 64 15.96 -3.67 -2.76
C PHE A 64 16.60 -3.42 -4.13
N LEU A 65 17.45 -4.33 -4.60
CA LEU A 65 18.09 -4.23 -5.91
C LEU A 65 17.07 -4.32 -7.05
N ALA A 66 16.04 -5.17 -6.93
CA ALA A 66 14.97 -5.26 -7.93
C ALA A 66 14.19 -3.94 -8.04
N TRP A 67 13.80 -3.35 -6.91
CA TRP A 67 13.16 -2.03 -6.90
C TRP A 67 14.06 -0.94 -7.46
N ALA A 68 15.34 -0.92 -7.08
CA ALA A 68 16.30 0.06 -7.58
C ALA A 68 16.52 -0.09 -9.10
N CYS A 69 16.58 -1.33 -9.59
CA CYS A 69 16.69 -1.62 -11.02
C CYS A 69 15.47 -1.11 -11.79
N ILE A 70 14.25 -1.36 -11.32
CA ILE A 70 13.04 -0.84 -11.97
C ILE A 70 13.03 0.69 -11.96
N LEU A 71 13.42 1.33 -10.85
CA LEU A 71 13.52 2.78 -10.77
C LEU A 71 14.53 3.35 -11.79
N VAL A 72 15.72 2.73 -11.90
CA VAL A 72 16.73 3.13 -12.87
C VAL A 72 16.22 2.94 -14.30
N CYS A 73 15.59 1.80 -14.61
CA CYS A 73 14.97 1.56 -15.92
C CYS A 73 13.86 2.57 -16.22
N SER A 74 13.09 3.01 -15.22
CA SER A 74 12.08 4.07 -15.36
C SER A 74 12.69 5.42 -15.68
N ILE A 75 13.75 5.83 -14.97
CA ILE A 75 14.40 7.14 -15.17
C ILE A 75 15.07 7.23 -16.54
N PHE A 76 15.71 6.15 -17.00
CA PHE A 76 16.41 6.11 -18.29
C PHE A 76 15.54 5.57 -19.43
N GLU A 77 14.26 5.29 -19.18
CA GLU A 77 13.30 4.69 -20.12
C GLU A 77 13.84 3.41 -20.82
N ILE A 78 14.68 2.65 -20.12
CA ILE A 78 15.31 1.44 -20.65
C ILE A 78 14.23 0.38 -20.85
N GLY A 79 14.05 -0.04 -22.11
CA GLY A 79 13.02 -1.01 -22.49
C GLY A 79 11.70 -0.39 -22.94
N SER A 80 11.63 0.95 -23.08
CA SER A 80 10.52 1.62 -23.77
C SER A 80 10.64 1.47 -25.30
N GLN A 81 9.54 1.23 -26.00
CA GLN A 81 9.53 1.22 -27.48
C GLN A 81 9.54 2.62 -28.10
N ASN A 82 8.99 3.61 -27.40
CA ASN A 82 8.95 5.01 -27.83
C ASN A 82 9.50 5.89 -26.71
N PRO A 83 10.84 5.98 -26.55
CA PRO A 83 11.42 6.81 -25.52
C PRO A 83 11.09 8.27 -25.83
N MET A 84 10.34 8.91 -24.94
CA MET A 84 9.95 10.30 -25.07
C MET A 84 10.65 11.00 -23.92
N SER A 85 11.86 11.53 -24.19
CA SER A 85 12.77 12.08 -23.17
C SER A 85 12.27 13.39 -22.53
N VAL A 86 11.02 13.41 -22.07
CA VAL A 86 10.37 14.53 -21.42
C VAL A 86 10.41 14.24 -19.92
N TYR A 87 11.62 14.38 -19.36
CA TYR A 87 11.91 14.18 -17.94
C TYR A 87 10.99 15.02 -17.02
N ASP A 88 10.48 16.14 -17.52
CA ASP A 88 9.56 17.03 -16.81
C ASP A 88 8.22 16.37 -16.44
N THR A 89 7.80 15.35 -17.20
CA THR A 89 6.54 14.62 -16.93
C THR A 89 6.71 13.45 -15.96
N TRP A 90 7.95 13.00 -15.74
CA TRP A 90 8.24 11.87 -14.86
C TRP A 90 7.64 12.02 -13.44
N PRO A 91 7.76 13.16 -12.73
CA PRO A 91 7.18 13.32 -11.39
C PRO A 91 5.65 13.47 -11.39
N ILE A 92 4.99 13.53 -12.55
CA ILE A 92 3.52 13.61 -12.62
C ILE A 92 2.92 12.21 -12.47
N TYR A 93 3.64 11.16 -12.90
CA TYR A 93 3.13 9.79 -12.84
C TYR A 93 3.18 9.23 -11.42
N LEU A 94 2.02 8.81 -10.93
CA LEU A 94 1.88 8.16 -9.62
C LEU A 94 2.75 6.89 -9.52
N THR A 95 2.88 6.14 -10.62
CA THR A 95 3.74 4.95 -10.71
C THR A 95 5.19 5.25 -10.34
N ASN A 96 5.70 6.40 -10.78
CA ASN A 96 7.09 6.78 -10.53
C ASN A 96 7.32 7.12 -9.05
N TRP A 97 6.36 7.78 -8.41
CA TRP A 97 6.39 7.99 -6.96
C TRP A 97 6.29 6.69 -6.19
N ASP A 98 5.48 5.74 -6.65
CA ASP A 98 5.38 4.43 -6.04
C ASP A 98 6.72 3.67 -6.08
N LEU A 99 7.47 3.77 -7.19
CA LEU A 99 8.83 3.22 -7.28
C LEU A 99 9.79 3.85 -6.26
N VAL A 100 9.77 5.17 -6.11
CA VAL A 100 10.60 5.88 -5.12
C VAL A 100 10.26 5.42 -3.70
N LEU A 101 8.96 5.32 -3.40
CA LEU A 101 8.47 4.81 -2.11
C LEU A 101 8.90 3.35 -1.90
N GLY A 102 8.81 2.50 -2.93
CA GLY A 102 9.23 1.10 -2.89
C GLY A 102 10.73 0.93 -2.65
N VAL A 103 11.58 1.71 -3.32
CA VAL A 103 13.03 1.73 -3.06
C VAL A 103 13.33 2.16 -1.62
N GLY A 104 12.71 3.24 -1.15
CA GLY A 104 12.88 3.71 0.23
C GLY A 104 12.41 2.70 1.27
N GLN A 105 11.26 2.07 1.02
CA GLN A 105 10.72 1.01 1.85
C GLN A 105 11.64 -0.21 1.89
N ALA A 106 12.14 -0.67 0.74
CA ALA A 106 13.01 -1.83 0.65
C ALA A 106 14.36 -1.57 1.35
N LEU A 107 14.91 -0.36 1.22
CA LEU A 107 16.13 0.06 1.91
C LEU A 107 15.98 0.03 3.43
N LEU A 108 14.89 0.59 3.94
CA LEU A 108 14.57 0.54 5.38
C LEU A 108 14.37 -0.91 5.86
N GLY A 109 13.74 -1.76 5.04
CA GLY A 109 13.63 -3.19 5.30
C GLY A 109 15.00 -3.87 5.44
N CYS A 110 15.92 -3.60 4.52
CA CYS A 110 17.31 -4.06 4.59
C CYS A 110 17.99 -3.59 5.87
N PHE A 111 17.85 -2.31 6.22
CA PHE A 111 18.44 -1.73 7.42
C PHE A 111 17.91 -2.41 8.70
N LEU A 112 16.61 -2.61 8.83
CA LEU A 112 15.99 -3.26 9.99
C LEU A 112 16.46 -4.71 10.14
N VAL A 113 16.50 -5.47 9.05
CA VAL A 113 16.95 -6.87 9.04
C VAL A 113 18.44 -6.96 9.34
N LEU A 114 19.27 -6.07 8.78
CA LEU A 114 20.71 -6.00 9.07
C LEU A 114 20.99 -5.66 10.53
N ARG A 115 20.28 -4.66 11.08
CA ARG A 115 20.39 -4.29 12.50
C ARG A 115 20.03 -5.48 13.39
N ARG A 116 18.92 -6.16 13.10
CA ARG A 116 18.48 -7.36 13.83
C ARG A 116 19.48 -8.51 13.71
N TRP A 117 20.03 -8.75 12.51
CA TRP A 117 21.04 -9.79 12.25
C TRP A 117 22.35 -9.55 13.01
N LYS A 118 22.73 -8.30 13.25
CA LYS A 118 23.87 -7.94 14.12
C LYS A 118 23.55 -8.14 15.59
N LEU A 119 22.38 -7.67 16.05
CA LEU A 119 21.98 -7.74 17.45
C LEU A 119 21.83 -9.18 17.97
N GLN A 120 21.31 -10.10 17.15
CA GLN A 120 21.15 -11.50 17.55
C GLN A 120 22.46 -12.28 17.77
N LYS A 121 23.61 -11.71 17.40
CA LYS A 121 24.93 -12.33 17.66
C LYS A 121 25.47 -12.01 19.05
N ILE A 122 24.82 -11.09 19.77
CA ILE A 122 25.14 -10.76 21.15
C ILE A 122 24.53 -11.85 22.05
N SER A 123 25.30 -12.39 22.99
CA SER A 123 24.93 -13.54 23.82
C SER A 123 23.66 -13.36 24.66
N ASP A 124 23.39 -12.14 25.13
CA ASP A 124 22.24 -11.82 26.00
C ASP A 124 21.06 -11.18 25.26
N PHE A 125 20.96 -11.42 23.95
CA PHE A 125 19.93 -10.78 23.16
C PHE A 125 18.55 -11.44 23.39
N ASP A 126 17.65 -10.72 24.06
CA ASP A 126 16.23 -11.07 24.11
C ASP A 126 15.43 -10.34 23.01
N PRO A 127 14.88 -11.08 22.04
CA PRO A 127 13.98 -10.50 21.05
C PRO A 127 12.70 -9.86 21.58
N SER A 128 12.24 -10.25 22.76
CA SER A 128 10.99 -9.77 23.37
C SER A 128 11.17 -8.37 23.95
N ALA A 129 12.42 -7.99 24.25
CA ALA A 129 12.78 -6.65 24.70
C ALA A 129 12.83 -5.60 23.57
N LEU A 130 12.58 -5.97 22.30
CA LEU A 130 12.59 -4.99 21.21
C LEU A 130 11.43 -4.00 21.34
N MET A 131 11.78 -2.73 21.46
CA MET A 131 10.83 -1.62 21.48
C MET A 131 10.60 -1.06 20.07
N LEU A 132 9.36 -0.61 19.83
CA LEU A 132 8.96 -0.04 18.54
C LEU A 132 9.55 1.35 18.35
N GLY A 133 10.63 1.44 17.56
CA GLY A 133 11.30 2.68 17.24
C GLY A 133 10.59 3.48 16.16
N SER A 134 11.02 4.73 15.96
CA SER A 134 10.50 5.59 14.89
C SER A 134 10.76 5.01 13.50
N ILE A 135 11.91 4.35 13.29
CA ILE A 135 12.27 3.71 12.02
C ILE A 135 11.31 2.57 11.69
N ASP A 136 10.95 1.74 12.69
CA ASP A 136 10.00 0.64 12.50
C ASP A 136 8.61 1.17 12.08
N LYS A 137 8.18 2.29 12.69
CA LYS A 137 6.92 2.97 12.34
C LYS A 137 6.94 3.54 10.93
N ILE A 138 8.04 4.21 10.54
CA ILE A 138 8.21 4.76 9.19
C ILE A 138 8.22 3.63 8.16
N TYR A 139 8.97 2.57 8.42
CA TYR A 139 9.00 1.37 7.57
C TYR A 139 7.61 0.77 7.41
N TRP A 140 6.86 0.61 8.50
CA TRP A 140 5.51 0.06 8.46
C TRP A 140 4.56 0.95 7.66
N TYR A 141 4.62 2.27 7.85
CA TYR A 141 3.85 3.23 7.08
C TYR A 141 4.16 3.12 5.58
N LEU A 142 5.45 3.14 5.21
CA LEU A 142 5.86 3.01 3.82
C LEU A 142 5.43 1.68 3.21
N TYR A 143 5.59 0.57 3.94
CA TYR A 143 5.12 -0.74 3.49
C TYR A 143 3.62 -0.72 3.15
N VAL A 144 2.81 -0.13 4.01
CA VAL A 144 1.36 0.00 3.80
C VAL A 144 1.04 0.87 2.59
N VAL A 145 1.71 2.02 2.46
CA VAL A 145 1.48 2.96 1.35
C VAL A 145 1.91 2.33 0.03
N THR A 146 3.15 1.83 -0.08
CA THR A 146 3.67 1.19 -1.29
C THR A 146 2.82 -0.01 -1.69
N THR A 147 2.43 -0.89 -0.75
CA THR A 147 1.58 -2.03 -1.12
C THR A 147 0.23 -1.57 -1.70
N SER A 148 -0.38 -0.55 -1.09
CA SER A 148 -1.69 -0.04 -1.53
C SER A 148 -1.59 0.66 -2.88
N THR A 149 -0.55 1.47 -3.08
CA THR A 149 -0.29 2.20 -4.32
C THR A 149 0.09 1.25 -5.45
N ALA A 150 0.93 0.24 -5.21
CA ALA A 150 1.30 -0.78 -6.19
C ALA A 150 0.06 -1.46 -6.79
N PHE A 151 -0.84 -1.98 -5.95
CA PHE A 151 -2.09 -2.57 -6.42
C PHE A 151 -3.00 -1.54 -7.09
N GLY A 152 -3.10 -0.32 -6.54
CA GLY A 152 -3.91 0.76 -7.10
C GLY A 152 -3.46 1.18 -8.50
N VAL A 153 -2.14 1.32 -8.71
CA VAL A 153 -1.53 1.63 -10.00
C VAL A 153 -1.75 0.50 -10.98
N THR A 154 -1.53 -0.76 -10.59
CA THR A 154 -1.81 -1.92 -11.45
C THR A 154 -3.28 -1.96 -11.86
N ILE A 155 -4.22 -1.93 -10.91
CA ILE A 155 -5.66 -2.00 -11.21
C ILE A 155 -6.10 -0.83 -12.09
N THR A 156 -5.76 0.40 -11.71
CA THR A 156 -6.20 1.59 -12.46
C THR A 156 -5.61 1.61 -13.86
N TYR A 157 -4.35 1.20 -14.01
CA TYR A 157 -3.72 1.10 -15.31
C TYR A 157 -4.46 0.12 -16.22
N TRP A 158 -4.61 -1.14 -15.79
CA TRP A 158 -5.21 -2.18 -16.63
C TRP A 158 -6.71 -2.03 -16.84
N CYS A 159 -7.44 -1.47 -15.87
CA CYS A 159 -8.89 -1.32 -15.97
C CYS A 159 -9.34 -0.02 -16.66
N SER A 160 -8.57 1.06 -16.54
CA SER A 160 -9.03 2.41 -16.94
C SER A 160 -8.16 3.09 -18.00
N ILE A 161 -6.85 2.83 -18.00
CA ILE A 161 -5.89 3.59 -18.83
C ILE A 161 -5.38 2.77 -20.02
N PHE A 162 -5.21 1.47 -19.84
CA PHE A 162 -4.63 0.60 -20.84
C PHE A 162 -5.54 0.49 -22.07
N ASP A 163 -5.10 1.14 -23.15
CA ASP A 163 -5.68 1.01 -24.48
C ASP A 163 -4.67 0.30 -25.39
N PRO A 164 -4.96 -0.91 -25.89
CA PRO A 164 -4.05 -1.66 -26.76
C PRO A 164 -3.80 -0.97 -28.12
N ARG A 165 -4.55 0.08 -28.47
CA ARG A 165 -4.36 0.87 -29.70
C ARG A 165 -3.26 1.93 -29.56
N ILE A 166 -2.97 2.35 -28.33
CA ILE A 166 -2.07 3.48 -28.02
C ILE A 166 -0.89 3.03 -27.15
N HIS A 167 -1.12 2.06 -26.26
CA HIS A 167 -0.12 1.56 -25.33
C HIS A 167 0.44 0.23 -25.82
N HIS A 168 1.76 0.21 -26.04
CA HIS A 168 2.48 -1.03 -26.31
C HIS A 168 2.78 -1.77 -25.00
N LEU A 169 2.71 -3.09 -25.06
CA LEU A 169 3.18 -3.98 -23.99
C LEU A 169 4.69 -4.11 -24.04
N ASP A 170 5.38 -3.00 -23.82
CA ASP A 170 6.84 -2.99 -23.78
C ASP A 170 7.38 -3.46 -22.41
N PRO A 171 8.64 -3.91 -22.36
CA PRO A 171 9.25 -4.38 -21.11
C PRO A 171 9.15 -3.37 -19.96
N LEU A 172 9.30 -2.08 -20.25
CA LEU A 172 9.22 -1.04 -19.24
C LEU A 172 7.82 -0.95 -18.62
N ASN A 173 6.77 -0.91 -19.44
CA ASN A 173 5.39 -0.91 -18.98
C ASN A 173 5.06 -2.13 -18.10
N ILE A 174 5.53 -3.32 -18.51
CA ILE A 174 5.40 -4.54 -17.70
C ILE A 174 6.11 -4.39 -16.35
N MET A 175 7.33 -3.85 -16.33
CA MET A 175 8.08 -3.61 -15.10
C MET A 175 7.37 -2.61 -14.17
N LEU A 176 6.85 -1.52 -14.73
CA LEU A 176 6.18 -0.44 -14.01
C LEU A 176 4.86 -0.88 -13.35
N HIS A 177 4.07 -1.70 -14.05
CA HIS A 177 2.70 -2.01 -13.63
C HIS A 177 2.52 -3.44 -13.14
N ILE A 178 3.18 -4.44 -13.73
CA ILE A 178 3.04 -5.85 -13.32
C ILE A 178 4.07 -6.18 -12.24
N CYS A 179 5.36 -5.96 -12.53
CA CYS A 179 6.42 -6.37 -11.60
C CYS A 179 6.29 -5.67 -10.25
N ASN A 180 5.83 -4.42 -10.23
CA ASN A 180 5.52 -3.67 -9.03
C ASN A 180 4.60 -4.44 -8.05
N SER A 181 3.40 -4.83 -8.50
CA SER A 181 2.47 -5.63 -7.68
C SER A 181 3.03 -7.02 -7.35
N VAL A 182 3.75 -7.65 -8.29
CA VAL A 182 4.37 -8.97 -8.05
C VAL A 182 5.41 -8.90 -6.93
N LEU A 183 6.26 -7.87 -6.91
CA LEU A 183 7.24 -7.67 -5.83
C LEU A 183 6.55 -7.52 -4.47
N MET A 184 5.43 -6.79 -4.40
CA MET A 184 4.66 -6.65 -3.17
C MET A 184 3.99 -7.97 -2.74
N ILE A 185 3.53 -8.80 -3.67
CA ILE A 185 3.00 -10.14 -3.38
C ILE A 185 4.11 -11.05 -2.83
N ILE A 186 5.29 -11.05 -3.46
CA ILE A 186 6.45 -11.82 -2.99
C ILE A 186 6.81 -11.38 -1.57
N ASP A 187 6.90 -10.08 -1.30
CA ASP A 187 7.24 -9.55 0.03
C ASP A 187 6.17 -9.90 1.06
N PHE A 188 4.90 -9.86 0.69
CA PHE A 188 3.82 -10.35 1.55
C PHE A 188 3.93 -11.84 1.87
N CYS A 189 4.37 -12.67 0.93
CA CYS A 189 4.53 -14.11 1.13
C CYS A 189 5.69 -14.44 2.07
N VAL A 190 6.81 -13.74 1.96
CA VAL A 190 8.04 -14.03 2.73
C VAL A 190 8.03 -13.36 4.11
N THR A 191 7.49 -12.14 4.21
CA THR A 191 7.64 -11.29 5.40
C THR A 191 6.47 -11.42 6.36
N SER A 192 6.74 -11.34 7.66
CA SER A 192 5.68 -11.50 8.67
C SER A 192 4.77 -10.27 8.82
N ILE A 193 4.97 -9.24 8.00
CA ILE A 193 4.35 -7.93 8.17
C ILE A 193 2.83 -8.05 7.99
N PRO A 194 2.03 -7.61 8.98
CA PRO A 194 0.59 -7.71 8.89
C PRO A 194 0.09 -6.73 7.82
N PHE A 195 -0.22 -7.26 6.64
CA PHE A 195 -0.93 -6.50 5.63
C PHE A 195 -2.40 -6.39 6.02
N ARG A 196 -2.87 -5.16 6.27
CA ARG A 196 -4.27 -4.88 6.61
C ARG A 196 -4.87 -4.04 5.49
N LEU A 197 -5.74 -4.65 4.69
CA LEU A 197 -6.51 -3.98 3.62
C LEU A 197 -7.29 -2.75 4.12
N ARG A 198 -7.66 -2.71 5.41
CA ARG A 198 -8.29 -1.53 6.02
C ARG A 198 -7.42 -0.27 5.91
N ASN A 199 -6.10 -0.42 5.79
CA ASN A 199 -5.21 0.71 5.66
C ASN A 199 -5.19 1.35 4.26
N ILE A 200 -5.78 0.70 3.26
CA ILE A 200 -6.01 1.30 1.94
C ILE A 200 -6.83 2.60 2.09
N TRP A 201 -7.79 2.63 3.03
CA TRP A 201 -8.59 3.83 3.31
C TRP A 201 -7.77 5.00 3.89
N TRP A 202 -6.69 4.74 4.64
CA TRP A 202 -5.81 5.80 5.13
C TRP A 202 -5.10 6.52 3.97
N CYS A 203 -4.71 5.80 2.91
CA CYS A 203 -4.12 6.39 1.72
C CYS A 203 -5.11 7.29 0.96
N LEU A 204 -6.38 6.88 0.85
CA LEU A 204 -7.43 7.67 0.20
C LEU A 204 -7.77 8.97 0.96
N ILE A 205 -7.81 8.92 2.30
CA ILE A 205 -8.15 10.09 3.13
C ILE A 205 -7.08 11.21 3.05
N ILE A 206 -5.80 10.86 2.85
CA ILE A 206 -4.73 11.86 2.70
C ILE A 206 -4.87 12.62 1.36
N VAL A 207 -5.32 11.94 0.30
CA VAL A 207 -5.61 12.56 -0.99
C VAL A 207 -6.80 13.52 -0.88
N ASP A 208 -7.85 13.13 -0.16
CA ASP A 208 -9.05 13.94 0.03
C ASP A 208 -8.78 15.22 0.84
N LYS A 209 -7.92 15.16 1.87
CA LYS A 209 -7.51 16.36 2.63
C LYS A 209 -6.64 17.33 1.84
N LYS A 210 -5.90 16.85 0.82
CA LYS A 210 -5.10 17.70 -0.06
C LYS A 210 -5.93 18.35 -1.18
N LEU A 211 -7.07 17.75 -1.55
CA LEU A 211 -8.03 18.29 -2.53
C LEU A 211 -9.14 19.15 -1.90
N GLY A 212 -9.41 18.98 -0.60
CA GLY A 212 -10.37 19.82 0.13
C GLY A 212 -9.84 21.18 0.59
N LYS A 213 -8.51 21.39 0.60
CA LYS A 213 -7.91 22.70 0.94
C LYS A 213 -7.90 23.73 -0.21
N PRO A 214 -7.58 23.36 -1.47
CA PRO A 214 -7.50 24.34 -2.55
C PRO A 214 -8.86 24.96 -2.91
N TYR A 215 -9.98 24.23 -2.75
CA TYR A 215 -11.31 24.74 -3.11
C TYR A 215 -11.92 25.69 -2.07
N ALA A 216 -11.53 25.57 -0.80
CA ALA A 216 -12.06 26.42 0.27
C ALA A 216 -11.39 27.81 0.32
N GLU A 217 -10.09 27.89 0.04
CA GLU A 217 -9.36 29.18 0.05
C GLU A 217 -9.71 30.05 -1.18
N THR A 218 -10.07 29.47 -2.32
CA THR A 218 -10.48 30.24 -3.50
C THR A 218 -11.87 30.87 -3.36
N GLN A 219 -12.80 30.23 -2.62
CA GLN A 219 -14.13 30.79 -2.39
C GLN A 219 -14.11 31.92 -1.36
N ILE A 220 -13.30 31.82 -0.30
CA ILE A 220 -13.21 32.85 0.76
C ILE A 220 -12.60 34.15 0.20
N SER A 221 -11.57 34.05 -0.65
CA SER A 221 -10.95 35.22 -1.30
C SER A 221 -11.88 35.94 -2.29
N SER A 222 -12.82 35.21 -2.92
CA SER A 222 -13.82 35.79 -3.82
C SER A 222 -14.94 36.53 -3.08
N THR A 223 -15.32 36.07 -1.89
CA THR A 223 -16.36 36.72 -1.07
C THR A 223 -15.85 37.97 -0.36
N GLU A 224 -14.58 38.02 0.06
CA GLU A 224 -13.99 39.22 0.67
C GLU A 224 -13.91 40.39 -0.33
N LYS A 225 -13.53 40.12 -1.58
CA LYS A 225 -13.46 41.16 -2.62
C LYS A 225 -14.79 41.76 -3.04
N HIS A 226 -15.91 41.10 -2.75
CA HIS A 226 -17.26 41.61 -3.02
C HIS A 226 -17.89 42.31 -1.82
N ALA A 227 -17.39 42.11 -0.60
CA ALA A 227 -17.86 42.80 0.60
C ALA A 227 -17.27 44.20 0.75
N ASP A 228 -16.12 44.48 0.12
CA ASP A 228 -15.45 45.79 0.17
C ASP A 228 -15.90 46.77 -0.94
N ILE A 229 -16.92 46.42 -1.76
CA ILE A 229 -17.40 47.25 -2.89
C ILE A 229 -18.90 47.61 -2.74
N VAL A 230 -19.48 47.54 -1.54
CA VAL A 230 -20.83 48.08 -1.26
C VAL A 230 -20.79 49.07 -0.11
#